data_AF-A0A6A6MYD4-F1
#
_entry.id   AF-A0A6A6MYD4-F1
#
_cell.length_a   1.000
_cell.length_b   1.000
_cell.length_c   1.000
_cell.angle_alpha   90.00
_cell.angle_beta   90.00
_cell.angle_gamma   90.00
#
_symmetry.space_group_name_H-M   'P 1'
#
loop_
_entity.id
_entity.type
_entity.pdbx_description
1 polymer ?
#
loop_
_entity_poly.entity_id
_entity_poly.type
_entity_poly.pdbx_seq_one_letter_code
_entity_poly.pdbx_strand_id
1 'polypeptide(L)'
;MNFTPLLLGNGGTIIDSGTTLTFIAKPAYREILKAFKRRIKLPNAAEATPDFDLCVNVSGVSRPPLPRMSFELTGDSVFSPPSRNYFVDTDDGVKCLAIQPVHSDGDFSVLGNLMQQGYLLEFDRDKSRLGFSRRGCAQP
;
A
#
# COMPACT_ATOMS: atom_id res chain seq x y z
N MET A 1 3.62 -10.24 -31.13
CA MET A 1 2.77 -9.37 -30.31
C MET A 1 3.37 -7.96 -30.38
N ASN A 2 2.67 -7.02 -31.00
CA ASN A 2 3.15 -5.64 -31.15
C ASN A 2 2.96 -4.90 -29.83
N PHE A 3 4.06 -4.49 -29.21
CA PHE A 3 4.03 -3.56 -28.09
C PHE A 3 4.07 -2.14 -28.65
N THR A 4 2.92 -1.48 -28.66
CA THR A 4 2.85 -0.04 -28.86
C THR A 4 3.25 0.63 -27.54
N PRO A 5 4.35 1.39 -27.47
CA PRO A 5 4.68 2.14 -26.28
C PRO A 5 3.71 3.33 -26.19
N LEU A 6 2.79 3.28 -25.22
CA LEU A 6 1.95 4.43 -24.91
C LEU A 6 2.83 5.46 -24.18
N LEU A 7 3.16 6.55 -24.88
CA LEU A 7 4.11 7.60 -24.48
C LEU A 7 3.63 8.51 -23.34
N LEU A 8 2.51 8.22 -22.69
CA LEU A 8 1.98 8.92 -21.52
C LEU A 8 1.36 7.87 -20.60
N GLY A 9 1.80 7.78 -19.34
CA GLY A 9 1.16 6.91 -18.36
C GLY A 9 -0.33 7.29 -18.23
N ASN A 10 -1.23 6.31 -18.24
CA ASN A 10 -2.69 6.52 -18.17
C ASN A 10 -3.20 7.09 -16.82
N GLY A 11 -2.36 7.76 -16.02
CA GLY A 11 -2.78 8.44 -14.80
C GLY A 11 -3.33 7.56 -13.68
N GLY A 12 -3.15 6.23 -13.75
CA GLY A 12 -3.82 5.30 -12.83
C GLY A 12 -3.22 5.25 -11.41
N THR A 13 -1.96 5.63 -11.22
CA THR A 13 -1.32 5.61 -9.90
C THR A 13 -0.24 6.69 -9.78
N ILE A 14 -0.34 7.48 -8.71
CA ILE A 14 0.59 8.54 -8.32
C ILE A 14 1.53 7.99 -7.24
N ILE A 15 2.82 8.29 -7.33
CA ILE A 15 3.77 8.07 -6.24
C ILE A 15 3.97 9.41 -5.54
N ASP A 16 3.52 9.52 -4.29
CA ASP A 16 3.50 10.79 -3.57
C ASP A 16 4.09 10.64 -2.17
N SER A 17 5.29 11.18 -1.97
CA SER A 17 5.94 11.20 -0.65
C SER A 17 5.34 12.24 0.31
N GLY A 18 4.56 13.20 -0.20
CA GLY A 18 3.85 14.21 0.61
C GLY A 18 2.58 13.67 1.27
N THR A 19 2.05 12.55 0.77
CA THR A 19 0.89 11.87 1.35
C THR A 19 1.34 10.70 2.21
N THR A 20 0.93 10.64 3.49
CA THR A 20 1.37 9.58 4.41
C THR A 20 0.82 8.19 4.03
N LEU A 21 -0.50 8.08 3.88
CA LEU A 21 -1.21 6.81 3.65
C LEU A 21 -1.33 6.49 2.16
N THR A 22 -1.71 5.25 1.84
CA THR A 22 -2.01 4.87 0.46
C THR A 22 -3.49 4.98 0.19
N PHE A 23 -3.84 5.67 -0.89
CA PHE A 23 -5.22 5.83 -1.33
C PHE A 23 -5.43 5.04 -2.62
N ILE A 24 -6.44 4.18 -2.67
CA ILE A 24 -6.69 3.32 -3.83
C ILE A 24 -8.05 3.70 -4.43
N ALA A 25 -8.16 3.61 -5.76
CA ALA A 25 -9.43 3.77 -6.44
C ALA A 25 -10.53 2.91 -5.77
N LYS A 26 -11.68 3.52 -5.51
CA LYS A 26 -12.74 2.96 -4.64
C LYS A 26 -13.16 1.53 -5.01
N PRO A 27 -13.30 1.12 -6.28
CA PRO A 27 -13.61 -0.27 -6.63
C PRO A 27 -12.54 -1.26 -6.15
N ALA A 28 -11.27 -0.95 -6.36
CA ALA A 28 -10.17 -1.81 -5.93
C ALA A 28 -10.01 -1.82 -4.40
N TYR A 29 -10.20 -0.67 -3.74
CA TYR A 29 -10.17 -0.57 -2.28
C TYR A 29 -11.16 -1.53 -1.61
N ARG A 30 -12.40 -1.61 -2.13
CA ARG A 30 -13.43 -2.51 -1.60
C ARG A 30 -13.01 -3.97 -1.63
N GLU A 31 -12.39 -4.42 -2.72
CA GLU A 31 -11.91 -5.79 -2.85
C GLU A 31 -10.69 -6.06 -1.97
N ILE A 32 -9.79 -5.09 -1.82
CA ILE A 32 -8.66 -5.15 -0.88
C ILE A 32 -9.17 -5.33 0.55
N LEU A 33 -10.07 -4.45 1.01
CA LEU A 33 -10.62 -4.48 2.36
C LEU A 33 -11.34 -5.83 2.64
N LYS A 34 -12.15 -6.30 1.69
CA LYS A 34 -12.82 -7.60 1.76
C LYS A 34 -11.84 -8.76 1.86
N ALA A 35 -10.76 -8.73 1.08
CA ALA A 35 -9.72 -9.77 1.11
C ALA A 35 -8.97 -9.79 2.45
N PHE A 36 -8.61 -8.63 3.00
CA PHE A 36 -7.97 -8.53 4.31
C PHE A 36 -8.90 -9.02 5.42
N LYS A 37 -10.16 -8.56 5.48
CA LYS A 37 -11.16 -9.00 6.47
C LYS A 37 -11.37 -10.52 6.44
N ARG A 38 -11.29 -11.16 5.26
CA ARG A 38 -11.41 -12.62 5.13
C ARG A 38 -10.18 -13.38 5.65
N ARG A 39 -8.98 -12.84 5.41
CA ARG A 39 -7.70 -13.51 5.70
C ARG A 39 -7.23 -13.33 7.14
N ILE A 40 -7.55 -12.20 7.77
CA ILE A 40 -7.18 -11.93 9.15
C ILE A 40 -7.99 -12.81 10.11
N LYS A 41 -7.30 -13.40 11.10
CA LYS A 41 -7.89 -14.24 12.17
C LYS A 41 -7.74 -13.62 13.56
N LEU A 42 -7.21 -12.40 13.62
CA LEU A 42 -7.08 -11.63 14.85
C LEU A 42 -8.41 -10.99 15.23
N PRO A 43 -8.69 -10.77 16.52
CA PRO A 43 -9.85 -10.01 16.95
C PRO A 43 -9.82 -8.59 16.37
N ASN A 44 -10.98 -8.01 16.10
CA ASN A 44 -11.06 -6.59 15.80
C ASN A 44 -10.67 -5.77 17.05
N ALA A 45 -10.16 -4.56 16.86
CA ALA A 45 -9.99 -3.61 17.95
C ALA A 45 -11.35 -3.31 18.61
N ALA A 46 -11.37 -3.19 19.94
CA ALA A 46 -12.61 -2.94 20.70
C ALA A 46 -13.07 -1.48 20.57
N GLU A 47 -12.12 -0.55 20.45
CA GLU A 47 -12.38 0.87 20.30
C GLU A 47 -12.47 1.25 18.82
N ALA A 48 -13.40 2.16 18.52
CA ALA A 48 -13.52 2.70 17.18
C ALA A 48 -12.31 3.60 16.90
N THR A 49 -11.56 3.24 15.87
CA THR A 49 -10.52 4.09 15.26
C THR A 49 -11.16 4.81 14.08
N PRO A 50 -11.74 6.01 14.25
CA PRO A 50 -12.67 6.61 13.29
C PRO A 50 -12.07 6.81 11.89
N ASP A 51 -10.75 6.86 11.78
CA ASP A 51 -10.04 7.08 10.52
C ASP A 51 -9.74 5.79 9.74
N PHE A 52 -9.97 4.59 10.29
CA PHE A 52 -9.56 3.33 9.67
C PHE A 52 -10.68 2.29 9.59
N ASP A 53 -10.88 1.70 8.41
CA ASP A 53 -11.96 0.72 8.14
C ASP A 53 -11.68 -0.72 8.64
N LEU A 54 -10.44 -0.99 9.06
CA LEU A 54 -9.98 -2.29 9.56
C LEU A 54 -8.84 -2.12 10.56
N CYS A 55 -9.13 -2.42 11.82
CA CYS A 55 -8.15 -2.46 12.90
C CYS A 55 -8.28 -3.74 13.69
N VAL A 56 -7.14 -4.27 14.12
CA VAL A 56 -7.02 -5.57 14.75
C VAL A 56 -6.27 -5.45 16.08
N ASN A 57 -6.74 -6.20 17.06
CA ASN A 57 -6.04 -6.38 18.33
C ASN A 57 -4.90 -7.39 18.13
N VAL A 58 -3.68 -6.95 18.44
CA VAL A 58 -2.44 -7.71 18.41
C VAL A 58 -1.77 -7.81 19.79
N SER A 59 -2.47 -7.43 20.86
CA SER A 59 -1.98 -7.52 22.24
C SER A 59 -1.52 -8.95 22.55
N GLY A 60 -0.32 -9.08 23.12
CA GLY A 60 0.27 -10.38 23.45
C GLY A 60 0.78 -11.19 22.26
N VAL A 61 0.68 -10.68 21.02
CA VAL A 61 1.17 -11.36 19.82
C VAL A 61 2.45 -10.71 19.31
N SER A 62 3.60 -11.35 19.53
CA SER A 62 4.92 -10.79 19.17
C SER A 62 5.11 -10.60 17.65
N ARG A 63 4.51 -11.47 16.84
CA ARG A 63 4.56 -11.43 15.37
C ARG A 63 3.18 -11.68 14.79
N PRO A 64 2.30 -10.67 14.77
CA PRO A 64 0.93 -10.86 14.30
C PRO A 64 0.92 -11.30 12.83
N PRO A 65 0.18 -12.37 12.46
CA PRO A 65 0.15 -12.91 11.11
C PRO A 65 -0.70 -12.05 10.18
N LEU A 66 -0.19 -10.87 9.83
CA LEU A 66 -0.85 -9.93 8.93
C LEU A 66 -0.70 -10.37 7.46
N PRO A 67 -1.76 -10.30 6.63
CA PRO A 67 -1.68 -10.74 5.24
C PRO A 67 -0.67 -9.92 4.44
N ARG A 68 0.06 -10.61 3.55
CA ARG A 68 0.95 -9.98 2.57
C ARG A 68 0.15 -9.51 1.36
N MET A 69 0.55 -8.38 0.79
CA MET A 69 0.07 -7.90 -0.52
C MET A 69 1.24 -7.46 -1.39
N SER A 70 0.99 -7.44 -2.70
CA SER A 70 1.90 -6.95 -3.72
C SER A 70 1.10 -6.23 -4.79
N PHE A 71 1.76 -5.32 -5.50
CA PHE A 71 1.25 -4.69 -6.71
C PHE A 71 1.96 -5.32 -7.90
N GLU A 72 1.18 -5.88 -8.81
CA GLU A 72 1.66 -6.30 -10.13
C GLU A 72 1.67 -5.07 -11.03
N LEU A 73 2.84 -4.73 -11.53
CA LEU A 73 3.09 -3.56 -12.35
C LEU A 73 3.48 -3.99 -13.76
N THR A 74 3.33 -3.08 -14.72
CA THR A 74 3.72 -3.30 -16.12
C THR A 74 5.18 -3.79 -16.22
N GLY A 75 5.42 -4.73 -17.14
CA GLY A 75 6.76 -5.32 -17.35
C GLY A 75 7.11 -6.37 -16.29
N ASP A 76 6.12 -7.18 -15.88
CA ASP A 76 6.25 -8.31 -14.95
C ASP A 76 6.94 -7.94 -13.62
N SER A 77 6.80 -6.68 -13.23
CA SER A 77 7.46 -6.12 -12.04
C SER A 77 6.52 -6.22 -10.85
N VAL A 78 7.01 -6.75 -9.73
CA VAL A 78 6.20 -6.95 -8.52
C VAL A 78 6.71 -6.07 -7.39
N PHE A 79 5.92 -5.07 -7.00
CA PHE A 79 6.20 -4.22 -5.85
C PHE A 79 5.54 -4.83 -4.60
N SER A 80 6.35 -5.35 -3.68
CA SER A 80 5.87 -6.10 -2.50
C SER A 80 6.22 -5.41 -1.19
N PRO A 81 5.55 -4.31 -0.80
CA PRO A 81 5.82 -3.66 0.48
C PRO A 81 5.60 -4.63 1.65
N PRO A 82 6.43 -4.59 2.71
CA PRO A 82 6.19 -5.40 3.90
C PRO A 82 4.94 -4.93 4.64
N SER A 83 4.30 -5.81 5.42
CA SER A 83 3.04 -5.51 6.11
C SER A 83 3.07 -4.27 7.00
N ARG A 84 4.21 -3.97 7.62
CA ARG A 84 4.40 -2.74 8.40
C ARG A 84 4.19 -1.43 7.61
N ASN A 85 4.30 -1.47 6.29
CA ASN A 85 4.11 -0.29 5.43
C ASN A 85 2.61 0.01 5.18
N TYR A 86 1.72 -0.91 5.53
CA TYR A 86 0.27 -0.75 5.37
C TYR A 86 -0.55 -1.27 6.58
N PHE A 87 0.11 -1.68 7.66
CA PHE A 87 -0.48 -1.87 8.98
C PHE A 87 0.30 -1.03 9.99
N VAL A 88 -0.31 0.06 10.44
CA VAL A 88 0.29 1.02 11.37
C VAL A 88 -0.20 0.79 12.79
N ASP A 89 0.67 1.07 13.76
CA ASP A 89 0.30 1.12 15.17
C ASP A 89 -0.49 2.41 15.43
N THR A 90 -1.73 2.28 15.92
CA THR A 90 -2.60 3.43 16.25
C THR A 90 -2.84 3.56 17.75
N ASP A 91 -2.66 2.47 18.50
CA ASP A 91 -2.74 2.42 19.95
C ASP A 91 -1.95 1.18 20.46
N ASP A 92 -1.78 1.04 21.77
CA ASP A 92 -1.11 -0.11 22.37
C ASP A 92 -1.84 -1.42 22.01
N GLY A 93 -1.11 -2.33 21.36
CA GLY A 93 -1.67 -3.58 20.88
C GLY A 93 -2.73 -3.44 19.77
N VAL A 94 -2.83 -2.30 19.08
CA VAL A 94 -3.77 -2.11 17.96
C VAL A 94 -3.01 -1.77 16.67
N LYS A 95 -3.30 -2.54 15.60
CA LYS A 95 -2.81 -2.27 14.25
C LYS A 95 -3.94 -2.02 13.26
N CYS A 96 -3.83 -0.99 12.45
CA CYS A 96 -4.84 -0.57 11.47
C CYS A 96 -4.34 -0.61 10.03
N LEU A 97 -5.20 -1.03 9.10
CA LEU A 97 -4.90 -1.03 7.66
C LEU A 97 -4.79 0.41 7.15
N ALA A 98 -3.57 0.85 6.85
CA ALA A 98 -3.22 2.18 6.34
C ALA A 98 -3.42 2.32 4.82
N ILE A 99 -4.52 1.76 4.32
CA ILE A 99 -4.99 1.91 2.93
C ILE A 99 -6.42 2.43 3.00
N GLN A 100 -6.73 3.46 2.22
CA GLN A 100 -8.03 4.12 2.19
C GLN A 100 -8.56 4.25 0.75
N PRO A 101 -9.86 4.48 0.55
CA PRO A 101 -10.37 4.81 -0.77
C PRO A 101 -10.01 6.26 -1.10
N VAL A 102 -9.74 6.57 -2.37
CA VAL A 102 -9.80 7.95 -2.85
C VAL A 102 -11.24 8.46 -2.67
N HIS A 103 -11.39 9.65 -2.08
CA HIS A 103 -12.69 10.26 -1.78
C HIS A 103 -13.30 11.04 -2.96
N SER A 104 -12.49 11.42 -3.94
CA SER A 104 -12.97 12.04 -5.18
C SER A 104 -13.44 10.99 -6.18
N ASP A 105 -14.25 11.40 -7.16
CA ASP A 105 -14.71 10.58 -8.29
C ASP A 105 -13.58 10.24 -9.30
N GLY A 106 -12.32 10.37 -8.89
CA GLY A 106 -11.17 10.11 -9.74
C GLY A 106 -10.82 8.63 -9.83
N ASP A 107 -10.46 8.18 -11.03
CA ASP A 107 -10.00 6.81 -11.31
C ASP A 107 -8.50 6.61 -11.06
N PHE A 108 -7.95 7.28 -10.04
CA PHE A 108 -6.53 7.20 -9.70
C PHE A 108 -6.30 6.54 -8.33
N SER A 109 -5.07 6.13 -8.11
CA SER A 109 -4.55 5.67 -6.81
C SER A 109 -3.31 6.49 -6.44
N VAL A 110 -2.95 6.51 -5.17
CA VAL A 110 -1.78 7.19 -4.62
C VAL A 110 -1.03 6.21 -3.73
N LEU A 111 0.20 5.86 -4.10
CA LEU A 111 1.13 5.18 -3.19
C LEU A 111 1.82 6.22 -2.32
N GLY A 112 1.35 6.34 -1.08
CA GLY A 112 1.89 7.27 -0.09
C GLY A 112 3.25 6.86 0.48
N ASN A 113 3.83 7.75 1.26
CA ASN A 113 5.14 7.62 1.88
C ASN A 113 5.34 6.28 2.59
N LEU A 114 4.38 5.81 3.41
CA LEU A 114 4.53 4.56 4.15
C LEU A 114 4.75 3.35 3.22
N MET A 115 4.04 3.27 2.09
CA MET A 115 4.23 2.19 1.11
C MET A 115 5.63 2.22 0.50
N GLN A 116 6.20 3.41 0.30
CA GLN A 116 7.51 3.62 -0.32
C GLN A 116 8.68 3.27 0.63
N GLN A 117 8.47 3.28 1.95
CA GLN A 117 9.54 3.08 2.92
C GLN A 117 10.28 1.74 2.75
N GLY A 118 11.62 1.79 2.86
CA GLY A 118 12.49 0.63 2.70
C GLY A 118 12.79 0.26 1.25
N TYR A 119 12.34 1.08 0.29
CA TYR A 119 12.72 0.99 -1.10
C TYR A 119 13.58 2.17 -1.53
N LEU A 120 14.52 1.92 -2.43
CA LEU A 120 15.08 2.94 -3.30
C LEU A 120 14.16 3.05 -4.51
N LEU A 121 13.65 4.26 -4.77
CA LEU A 121 12.84 4.58 -5.94
C LEU A 121 13.67 5.43 -6.90
N GLU A 122 13.77 4.98 -8.15
CA GLU A 122 14.49 5.68 -9.22
C GLU A 122 13.49 6.20 -10.26
N PHE A 123 13.46 7.52 -10.46
CA PHE A 123 12.61 8.18 -11.44
C PHE A 123 13.44 8.52 -12.67
N ASP A 124 13.49 7.61 -13.64
CA ASP A 124 14.20 7.81 -14.89
C ASP A 124 13.27 8.49 -15.90
N ARG A 125 13.37 9.82 -15.93
CA ARG A 125 12.55 10.70 -16.78
C ARG A 125 12.86 10.51 -18.26
N ASP A 126 14.12 10.24 -18.61
CA ASP A 126 14.56 10.09 -20.00
C ASP A 126 13.95 8.83 -20.63
N LYS A 127 13.81 7.75 -19.85
CA LYS A 127 13.20 6.50 -20.29
C LYS A 127 11.75 6.33 -19.84
N SER A 128 11.16 7.36 -19.21
CA SER A 128 9.78 7.34 -18.70
C SER A 128 9.46 6.09 -17.86
N ARG A 129 10.36 5.74 -16.93
CA ARG A 129 10.24 4.53 -16.11
C ARG A 129 10.46 4.81 -14.63
N LEU A 130 9.77 4.02 -13.80
CA LEU A 130 9.98 3.94 -12.36
C LEU A 130 10.75 2.65 -12.04
N GLY A 131 11.93 2.78 -11.46
CA GLY A 131 12.68 1.69 -10.85
C GLY A 131 12.40 1.60 -9.36
N PHE A 132 12.37 0.39 -8.80
CA PHE A 132 12.32 0.19 -7.36
C PHE A 132 13.18 -1.00 -6.95
N SER A 133 13.87 -0.88 -5.81
CA SER A 133 14.63 -1.99 -5.24
C SER A 133 14.59 -1.96 -3.72
N ARG A 134 14.69 -3.14 -3.09
CA ARG A 134 14.85 -3.27 -1.63
C ARG A 134 16.29 -2.95 -1.24
N ARG A 135 16.66 -1.67 -1.37
CA ARG A 135 17.92 -1.08 -0.89
C ARG A 135 17.60 0.26 -0.23
N GLY A 136 16.79 0.21 0.85
CA GLY A 136 16.48 1.40 1.63
C GLY A 136 17.70 1.91 2.41
N CYS A 137 17.67 3.17 2.84
CA CYS A 137 18.75 3.93 3.51
C CYS A 137 19.25 3.38 4.86
N ALA A 138 18.95 2.11 5.18
CA ALA A 138 19.37 1.41 6.39
C ALA A 138 20.30 0.22 6.10
N GLN A 139 20.75 0.05 4.85
CA GLN A 139 21.85 -0.86 4.52
C GLN A 139 23.11 -0.03 4.26
N PRO A 140 24.22 -0.30 4.97
CA PRO A 140 25.51 0.33 4.69
C PRO A 140 26.04 -0.02 3.28
#